data_AF-A0A915JGN2-F1
#
_entry.id   AF-A0A915JGN2-F1
#
_cell.length_a   1.000
_cell.length_b   1.000
_cell.length_c   1.000
_cell.angle_alpha   90.00
_cell.angle_beta   90.00
_cell.angle_gamma   90.00
#
_symmetry.space_group_name_H-M   'P 1'
#
loop_
_entity.id
_entity.type
_entity.pdbx_description
1 polymer ?
#
loop_
_entity_poly.entity_id
_entity_poly.type
_entity_poly.pdbx_seq_one_letter_code
_entity_poly.pdbx_strand_id
1 'polypeptide(L)'
;MDTVVDNDTAEKQLSKNAKKRKEKEEKKLKEKLEKSALKQNEPTSGGNDLAKNKDDAMSEKDYYNHRVDMIKQWRQNGDEPYPHKFRVSIGLSSFVQKYECLKPEEHIENDILSVAGRVHAKRESSQKLIFYDIRGEGVCLQIMANARIYEGSVERFAVDNAKIRRGDILGVRGYPARTKTGELSVIPLSVQVLTPSLHPLPQMHFGLRDQETRYRRRYLDLIMNESVKRTFVQRARLISYMRKFFDSLGFLEVGLHIRM
;
A
#
# COMPACT_ATOMS: atom_id res chain seq x y z
N MET A 1 1.21 77.21 43.89
CA MET A 1 2.44 76.95 43.12
C MET A 1 3.16 75.83 43.84
N ASP A 2 3.29 74.59 43.37
CA ASP A 2 2.89 73.96 42.12
C ASP A 2 2.72 72.45 42.32
N THR A 3 1.77 71.93 41.55
CA THR A 3 1.62 70.59 40.93
C THR A 3 1.95 69.29 41.67
N VAL A 4 0.85 68.59 41.97
CA VAL A 4 0.69 67.12 41.96
C VAL A 4 1.17 66.55 40.61
N VAL A 5 1.95 65.46 40.63
CA VAL A 5 2.21 64.62 39.44
C VAL A 5 1.85 63.17 39.78
N ASP A 6 0.85 62.70 39.05
CA ASP A 6 0.15 61.42 39.14
C ASP A 6 1.05 60.19 38.90
N ASN A 7 0.95 59.20 39.79
CA ASN A 7 1.62 57.91 39.70
C ASN A 7 0.81 56.84 38.92
N ASP A 8 -0.20 57.27 38.14
CA ASP A 8 -1.27 56.41 37.58
C ASP A 8 -1.08 56.04 36.09
N THR A 9 0.03 56.44 35.48
CA THR A 9 0.28 56.23 34.03
C THR A 9 1.11 54.98 33.70
N ALA A 10 1.81 54.38 34.67
CA ALA A 10 2.70 53.24 34.41
C ALA A 10 1.97 51.89 34.31
N GLU A 11 0.99 51.60 35.18
CA GLU A 11 0.31 50.30 35.19
C GLU A 11 -0.65 50.10 34.01
N LYS A 12 -1.28 51.16 33.50
CA LYS A 12 -2.15 51.10 32.29
C LYS A 12 -1.36 50.90 30.99
N GLN A 13 -0.08 51.23 30.95
CA GLN A 13 0.76 51.05 29.74
C GLN A 13 1.29 49.63 29.58
N LEU A 14 1.56 48.90 30.69
CA LEU A 14 1.96 47.48 30.65
C LEU A 14 0.84 46.56 30.12
N SER A 15 -0.44 46.88 30.37
CA SER A 15 -1.60 46.11 29.89
C SER A 15 -1.88 46.29 28.39
N LYS A 16 -1.66 47.49 27.84
CA LYS A 16 -1.87 47.75 26.39
C LYS A 16 -0.76 47.15 25.53
N ASN A 17 0.49 47.18 25.99
CA ASN A 17 1.63 46.61 25.27
C ASN A 17 1.61 45.07 25.26
N ALA A 18 1.16 44.43 26.33
CA ALA A 18 1.00 42.98 26.38
C ALA A 18 -0.11 42.47 25.43
N LYS A 19 -1.25 43.17 25.36
CA LYS A 19 -2.34 42.86 24.41
C LYS A 19 -1.89 43.00 22.95
N LYS A 20 -1.13 44.07 22.64
CA LYS A 20 -0.58 44.31 21.30
C LYS A 20 0.45 43.25 20.87
N ARG A 21 1.18 42.63 21.82
CA ARG A 21 2.09 41.51 21.54
C ARG A 21 1.32 40.22 21.21
N LYS A 22 0.27 39.89 21.99
CA LYS A 22 -0.58 38.71 21.73
C LYS A 22 -1.31 38.80 20.38
N GLU A 23 -1.89 39.95 20.05
CA GLU A 23 -2.54 40.16 18.74
C GLU A 23 -1.54 40.05 17.57
N LYS A 24 -0.28 40.46 17.77
CA LYS A 24 0.77 40.34 16.76
C LYS A 24 1.26 38.90 16.59
N GLU A 25 1.27 38.11 17.66
CA GLU A 25 1.57 36.67 17.61
C GLU A 25 0.44 35.88 16.95
N GLU A 26 -0.82 36.17 17.28
CA GLU A 26 -1.99 35.56 16.64
C GLU A 26 -2.10 35.91 15.15
N LYS A 27 -1.81 37.16 14.77
CA LYS A 27 -1.72 37.56 13.35
C LYS A 27 -0.59 36.84 12.62
N LYS A 28 0.58 36.68 13.25
CA LYS A 28 1.70 35.90 12.68
C LYS A 28 1.39 34.42 12.55
N LEU A 29 0.64 33.84 13.49
CA LEU A 29 0.16 32.46 13.45
C LEU A 29 -0.88 32.28 12.34
N LYS A 30 -1.83 33.21 12.21
CA LYS A 30 -2.81 33.21 11.10
C LYS A 30 -2.14 33.40 9.74
N GLU A 31 -1.20 34.34 9.59
CA GLU A 31 -0.42 34.49 8.35
C GLU A 31 0.46 33.26 8.05
N LYS A 32 1.01 32.59 9.05
CA LYS A 32 1.75 31.32 8.85
C LYS A 32 0.82 30.18 8.43
N LEU A 33 -0.37 30.09 9.04
CA LEU A 33 -1.39 29.10 8.69
C LEU A 33 -1.94 29.35 7.27
N GLU A 34 -2.21 30.61 6.92
CA GLU A 34 -2.63 31.01 5.57
C GLU A 34 -1.52 30.78 4.53
N LYS A 35 -0.25 31.12 4.84
CA LYS A 35 0.88 30.79 3.96
C LYS A 35 1.13 29.29 3.84
N SER A 36 0.82 28.50 4.87
CA SER A 36 0.89 27.03 4.80
C SER A 36 -0.27 26.44 3.99
N ALA A 37 -1.45 27.07 4.01
CA ALA A 37 -2.60 26.70 3.19
C ALA A 37 -2.43 27.11 1.72
N LEU A 38 -1.81 28.27 1.46
CA LEU A 38 -1.50 28.75 0.10
C LEU A 38 -0.38 27.93 -0.57
N LYS A 39 0.59 27.42 0.20
CA LYS A 39 1.63 26.50 -0.31
C LYS A 39 1.11 25.11 -0.69
N GLN A 40 -0.13 24.75 -0.32
CA GLN A 40 -0.78 23.53 -0.78
C GLN A 40 -1.52 23.71 -2.12
N ASN A 41 -1.60 24.94 -2.65
CA ASN A 41 -2.38 25.29 -3.85
C ASN A 41 -1.56 25.92 -4.98
N GLU A 42 -0.24 25.68 -5.06
CA GLU A 42 0.49 25.93 -6.31
C GLU A 42 0.53 24.66 -7.18
N PRO A 43 0.18 24.76 -8.48
CA PRO A 43 0.20 23.63 -9.39
C PRO A 43 1.65 23.28 -9.74
N THR A 44 2.11 22.12 -9.29
CA THR A 44 3.30 21.49 -9.86
C THR A 44 2.95 21.01 -11.26
N SER A 45 3.62 21.61 -12.24
CA SER A 45 3.56 21.24 -13.64
C SER A 45 4.36 19.96 -13.86
N GLY A 46 3.69 18.89 -14.29
CA GLY A 46 4.35 17.64 -14.68
C GLY A 46 3.46 16.41 -14.65
N GLY A 47 2.70 16.17 -15.72
CA GLY A 47 2.23 14.84 -16.13
C GLY A 47 0.91 14.34 -15.50
N ASN A 48 -0.11 14.20 -16.35
CA ASN A 48 -1.39 13.51 -16.14
C ASN A 48 -1.44 12.39 -15.09
N ASP A 49 -1.78 12.73 -13.84
CA ASP A 49 -2.29 11.82 -12.80
C ASP A 49 -3.77 12.14 -12.50
N LEU A 50 -4.59 12.22 -13.54
CA LEU A 50 -6.04 12.46 -13.44
C LEU A 50 -6.81 11.15 -13.34
N ALA A 51 -6.56 10.43 -12.26
CA ALA A 51 -7.53 9.54 -11.64
C ALA A 51 -7.36 9.66 -10.13
N LYS A 52 -7.96 10.71 -9.55
CA LYS A 52 -8.12 10.83 -8.10
C LYS A 52 -8.87 9.56 -7.64
N ASN A 53 -8.16 8.59 -7.06
CA ASN A 53 -8.76 7.40 -6.48
C ASN A 53 -9.79 7.85 -5.44
N LYS A 54 -11.08 7.80 -5.78
CA LYS A 54 -12.18 8.18 -4.87
C LYS A 54 -12.06 7.46 -3.52
N ASP A 55 -11.54 6.25 -3.55
CA ASP A 55 -11.31 5.38 -2.42
C ASP A 55 -10.25 5.90 -1.43
N ASP A 56 -9.21 6.60 -1.89
CA ASP A 56 -8.14 7.16 -1.03
C ASP A 56 -8.59 8.45 -0.32
N ALA A 57 -9.66 9.09 -0.79
CA ALA A 57 -10.24 10.31 -0.22
C ALA A 57 -11.40 10.05 0.75
N MET A 58 -11.89 8.80 0.83
CA MET A 58 -12.95 8.41 1.76
C MET A 58 -12.40 8.19 3.18
N SER A 59 -13.26 8.39 4.18
CA SER A 59 -12.96 7.98 5.55
C SER A 59 -12.79 6.45 5.63
N GLU A 60 -11.95 5.96 6.54
CA GLU A 60 -11.71 4.52 6.74
C GLU A 60 -13.02 3.73 6.96
N LYS A 61 -13.98 4.33 7.69
CA LYS A 61 -15.28 3.72 7.96
C LYS A 61 -16.15 3.64 6.71
N ASP A 62 -16.15 4.70 5.91
CA ASP A 62 -16.96 4.77 4.68
C ASP A 62 -16.41 3.79 3.64
N TYR A 63 -15.08 3.73 3.50
CA TYR A 63 -14.42 2.73 2.65
C TYR A 63 -14.77 1.31 3.07
N TYR A 64 -14.72 1.02 4.38
CA TYR A 64 -15.08 -0.30 4.92
C TYR A 64 -16.53 -0.67 4.57
N ASN A 65 -17.49 0.22 4.84
CA ASN A 65 -18.89 -0.03 4.56
C ASN A 65 -19.13 -0.24 3.05
N HIS A 66 -18.52 0.61 2.21
CA HIS A 66 -18.60 0.48 0.76
C HIS A 66 -18.05 -0.87 0.26
N ARG A 67 -16.89 -1.31 0.80
CA ARG A 67 -16.32 -2.63 0.44
C ARG A 67 -17.19 -3.78 0.90
N VAL A 68 -17.77 -3.71 2.09
CA VAL A 68 -18.72 -4.72 2.59
C VAL A 68 -19.94 -4.82 1.67
N ASP A 69 -20.49 -3.70 1.23
CA ASP A 69 -21.66 -3.70 0.35
C ASP A 69 -21.33 -4.21 -1.06
N MET A 70 -20.16 -3.87 -1.61
CA MET A 70 -19.67 -4.49 -2.86
C MET A 70 -19.59 -6.02 -2.74
N ILE A 71 -19.03 -6.54 -1.64
CA ILE A 71 -18.89 -7.99 -1.42
C ILE A 71 -20.26 -8.67 -1.30
N LYS A 72 -21.25 -8.03 -0.68
CA LYS A 72 -22.63 -8.54 -0.64
C LYS A 72 -23.23 -8.61 -2.05
N GLN A 73 -23.04 -7.58 -2.87
CA GLN A 73 -23.51 -7.56 -4.25
C GLN A 73 -22.86 -8.66 -5.09
N TRP A 74 -21.56 -8.94 -4.90
CA TRP A 74 -20.88 -10.03 -5.60
C TRP A 74 -21.52 -11.38 -5.28
N ARG A 75 -21.81 -11.63 -3.99
CA ARG A 75 -22.50 -12.86 -3.56
C ARG A 75 -23.90 -12.98 -4.13
N GLN A 76 -24.65 -11.86 -4.22
CA GLN A 76 -25.97 -11.83 -4.84
C GLN A 76 -25.91 -12.17 -6.33
N ASN A 77 -24.85 -11.74 -7.02
CA ASN A 77 -24.59 -12.05 -8.42
C ASN A 77 -24.01 -13.46 -8.64
N GLY A 78 -23.84 -14.26 -7.58
CA GLY A 78 -23.30 -15.62 -7.64
C GLY A 78 -21.77 -15.70 -7.68
N ASP A 79 -21.05 -14.60 -7.51
CA ASP A 79 -19.59 -14.59 -7.40
C ASP A 79 -19.16 -14.87 -5.94
N GLU A 80 -18.24 -15.81 -5.74
CA GLU A 80 -17.66 -16.09 -4.41
C GLU A 80 -16.42 -15.20 -4.15
N PRO A 81 -16.52 -14.19 -3.24
CA PRO A 81 -15.40 -13.31 -2.89
C PRO A 81 -14.25 -14.00 -2.15
N TYR A 82 -14.50 -15.15 -1.51
CA TYR A 82 -13.50 -15.93 -0.77
C TYR A 82 -13.45 -17.37 -1.30
N PRO A 83 -12.88 -17.59 -2.50
CA PRO A 83 -12.80 -18.92 -3.09
C PRO A 83 -12.00 -19.89 -2.21
N HIS A 84 -12.48 -21.13 -2.10
CA HIS A 84 -11.86 -22.16 -1.25
C HIS A 84 -10.42 -22.52 -1.65
N LYS A 85 -10.11 -22.53 -2.96
CA LYS A 85 -8.80 -22.96 -3.46
C LYS A 85 -8.44 -22.26 -4.75
N PHE A 86 -7.23 -21.72 -4.79
CA PHE A 86 -6.56 -21.29 -6.01
C PHE A 86 -5.23 -22.03 -6.13
N ARG A 87 -5.04 -22.76 -7.23
CA ARG A 87 -3.81 -23.55 -7.43
C ARG A 87 -2.73 -22.65 -8.00
N VAL A 88 -1.75 -22.29 -7.18
CA VAL A 88 -0.54 -21.57 -7.60
C VAL A 88 0.43 -22.56 -8.24
N SER A 89 0.90 -22.25 -9.45
CA SER A 89 1.85 -23.08 -10.20
C SER A 89 3.30 -22.79 -9.82
N ILE A 90 3.62 -21.52 -9.55
CA ILE A 90 4.98 -21.05 -9.28
C ILE A 90 4.94 -19.89 -8.28
N GLY A 91 5.87 -19.87 -7.33
CA GLY A 91 6.06 -18.76 -6.40
C GLY A 91 6.61 -17.52 -7.13
N LEU A 92 6.36 -16.33 -6.59
CA LEU A 92 6.75 -15.09 -7.26
C LEU A 92 8.28 -14.97 -7.40
N SER A 93 9.04 -15.38 -6.39
CA SER A 93 10.50 -15.32 -6.42
C SER A 93 11.07 -16.26 -7.49
N SER A 94 10.52 -17.47 -7.58
CA SER A 94 10.90 -18.44 -8.61
C SER A 94 10.49 -17.99 -10.01
N PHE A 95 9.34 -17.32 -10.15
CA PHE A 95 8.92 -16.72 -11.42
C PHE A 95 9.92 -15.69 -11.90
N VAL A 96 10.29 -14.74 -11.03
CA VAL A 96 11.26 -13.70 -11.35
C VAL A 96 12.60 -14.31 -11.78
N GLN A 97 13.08 -15.31 -11.04
CA GLN A 97 14.33 -15.99 -11.36
C GLN A 97 14.27 -16.77 -12.69
N LYS A 98 13.18 -17.49 -12.97
CA LYS A 98 13.03 -18.28 -14.20
C LYS A 98 12.99 -17.41 -15.45
N TYR A 99 12.40 -16.22 -15.35
CA TYR A 99 12.11 -15.33 -16.48
C TYR A 99 12.98 -14.07 -16.51
N GLU A 100 14.05 -14.03 -15.70
CA GLU A 100 14.96 -12.89 -15.64
C GLU A 100 15.60 -12.58 -17.00
N CYS A 101 15.92 -13.62 -17.78
CA CYS A 101 16.62 -13.52 -19.06
C CYS A 101 15.74 -13.15 -20.28
N LEU A 102 14.43 -12.96 -20.09
CA LEU A 102 13.54 -12.55 -21.19
C LEU A 102 13.93 -11.19 -21.76
N LYS A 103 13.91 -11.06 -23.09
CA LYS A 103 14.22 -9.80 -23.77
C LYS A 103 13.02 -8.85 -23.73
N PRO A 104 13.23 -7.52 -23.86
CA PRO A 104 12.12 -6.57 -24.00
C PRO A 104 11.21 -6.94 -25.19
N GLU A 105 9.90 -6.76 -25.02
CA GLU A 105 8.84 -7.13 -25.98
C GLU A 105 8.67 -8.64 -26.24
N GLU A 106 9.42 -9.51 -25.57
CA GLU A 106 9.27 -10.96 -25.68
C GLU A 106 8.18 -11.49 -24.74
N HIS A 107 7.42 -12.48 -25.21
CA HIS A 107 6.38 -13.16 -24.45
C HIS A 107 6.35 -14.66 -24.76
N ILE A 108 6.05 -15.49 -23.76
CA ILE A 108 6.05 -16.96 -23.88
C ILE A 108 4.63 -17.48 -23.67
N GLU A 109 3.80 -17.39 -24.71
CA GLU A 109 2.37 -17.74 -24.63
C GLU A 109 2.11 -19.21 -24.29
N ASN A 110 3.05 -20.10 -24.63
CA ASN A 110 2.94 -21.53 -24.37
C ASN A 110 3.07 -21.90 -22.88
N ASP A 111 3.65 -21.01 -22.05
CA ASP A 111 3.91 -21.27 -20.64
C ASP A 111 2.85 -20.56 -19.77
N ILE A 112 1.66 -21.18 -19.70
CA ILE A 112 0.55 -20.67 -18.89
C ILE A 112 0.78 -21.05 -17.44
N LEU A 113 0.94 -20.03 -16.60
CA LEU A 113 1.22 -20.14 -15.19
C LEU A 113 0.14 -19.43 -14.36
N SER A 114 -0.06 -19.94 -13.16
CA SER A 114 -0.83 -19.29 -12.11
C SER A 114 0.08 -18.78 -10.99
N VAL A 115 -0.05 -17.49 -10.69
CA VAL A 115 0.65 -16.78 -9.60
C VAL A 115 -0.36 -16.11 -8.68
N ALA A 116 0.03 -15.80 -7.45
CA ALA A 116 -0.81 -15.07 -6.52
C ALA A 116 -0.01 -14.07 -5.69
N GLY A 117 -0.64 -13.00 -5.26
CA GLY A 117 -0.06 -12.06 -4.30
C GLY A 117 -0.98 -10.90 -3.96
N ARG A 118 -0.47 -9.95 -3.18
CA ARG A 118 -1.22 -8.77 -2.74
C ARG A 118 -1.07 -7.63 -3.74
N VAL A 119 -2.18 -7.07 -4.19
CA VAL A 119 -2.20 -5.86 -5.01
C VAL A 119 -1.68 -4.68 -4.18
N HIS A 120 -0.53 -4.15 -4.58
CA HIS A 120 0.09 -3.02 -3.94
C HIS A 120 -0.32 -1.70 -4.61
N ALA A 121 -0.41 -1.69 -5.94
CA ALA A 121 -0.91 -0.58 -6.72
C ALA A 121 -1.78 -1.07 -7.89
N LYS A 122 -2.73 -0.22 -8.29
CA LYS A 122 -3.58 -0.39 -9.48
C LYS A 122 -3.47 0.90 -10.28
N ARG A 123 -3.05 0.81 -11.55
CA ARG A 123 -2.87 1.94 -12.47
C ARG A 123 -3.67 1.67 -13.73
N GLU A 124 -4.67 2.49 -14.00
CA GLU A 124 -5.50 2.37 -15.21
C GLU A 124 -4.93 3.28 -16.29
N SER A 125 -4.33 2.70 -17.35
CA SER A 125 -3.80 3.48 -18.48
C SER A 125 -4.90 3.77 -19.51
N SER A 126 -5.80 2.80 -19.72
CA SER A 126 -7.02 2.97 -20.51
C SER A 126 -8.09 1.99 -20.02
N GLN A 127 -9.33 2.14 -20.49
CA GLN A 127 -10.40 1.16 -20.21
C GLN A 127 -10.08 -0.27 -20.67
N LYS A 128 -9.06 -0.45 -21.53
CA LYS A 128 -8.64 -1.74 -22.09
C LYS A 128 -7.26 -2.19 -21.60
N LEU A 129 -6.56 -1.37 -20.81
CA LEU A 129 -5.20 -1.64 -20.35
C LEU A 129 -5.03 -1.15 -18.91
N ILE A 130 -4.84 -2.10 -18.00
CA ILE A 130 -4.71 -1.87 -16.57
C ILE A 130 -3.44 -2.57 -16.09
N PHE A 131 -2.67 -1.88 -15.25
CA PHE A 131 -1.47 -2.40 -14.62
C PHE A 131 -1.72 -2.64 -13.14
N TYR A 132 -1.30 -3.80 -12.66
CA TYR A 132 -1.27 -4.12 -11.24
C TYR A 132 0.14 -4.41 -10.79
N ASP A 133 0.54 -3.82 -9.67
CA ASP A 133 1.79 -4.17 -9.02
C ASP A 133 1.44 -5.14 -7.89
N ILE A 134 1.78 -6.42 -8.05
CA ILE A 134 1.58 -7.43 -7.02
C ILE A 134 2.86 -7.63 -6.23
N ARG A 135 2.70 -7.76 -4.91
CA ARG A 135 3.78 -8.12 -3.99
C ARG A 135 3.50 -9.42 -3.28
N GLY A 136 4.55 -10.21 -3.11
CA GLY A 136 4.58 -11.44 -2.34
C GLY A 136 6.02 -11.92 -2.23
N GLU A 137 6.33 -12.71 -1.20
CA GLU A 137 7.67 -13.29 -0.99
C GLU A 137 8.84 -12.28 -0.89
N GLY A 138 8.58 -10.97 -0.92
CA GLY A 138 9.61 -9.91 -0.89
C GLY A 138 10.00 -9.43 -2.28
N VAL A 139 9.31 -9.91 -3.32
CA VAL A 139 9.44 -9.45 -4.70
C VAL A 139 8.18 -8.70 -5.14
N CYS A 140 8.34 -7.89 -6.18
CA CYS A 140 7.27 -7.18 -6.85
C CYS A 140 7.19 -7.69 -8.29
N LEU A 141 5.98 -7.98 -8.76
CA LEU A 141 5.71 -8.45 -10.11
C LEU A 141 4.60 -7.59 -10.72
N GLN A 142 4.83 -7.12 -11.94
CA GLN A 142 3.83 -6.37 -12.69
C GLN A 142 2.87 -7.32 -13.39
N ILE A 143 1.58 -6.96 -13.42
CA ILE A 143 0.59 -7.60 -14.28
C ILE A 143 0.13 -6.57 -15.29
N MET A 144 0.23 -6.92 -16.56
CA MET A 144 -0.24 -6.10 -17.67
C MET A 144 -1.55 -6.67 -18.21
N ALA A 145 -2.66 -6.24 -17.63
CA ALA A 145 -3.99 -6.71 -18.01
C ALA A 145 -4.49 -5.98 -19.26
N ASN A 146 -4.60 -6.72 -20.37
CA ASN A 146 -5.06 -6.20 -21.66
C ASN A 146 -6.37 -6.88 -22.08
N ALA A 147 -7.41 -6.09 -22.33
CA ALA A 147 -8.74 -6.58 -22.71
C ALA A 147 -8.77 -7.38 -24.02
N ARG A 148 -7.77 -7.24 -24.90
CA ARG A 148 -7.68 -8.02 -26.15
C ARG A 148 -7.23 -9.46 -25.93
N ILE A 149 -6.46 -9.70 -24.87
CA ILE A 149 -5.82 -10.99 -24.58
C ILE A 149 -6.60 -11.74 -23.49
N TYR A 150 -7.27 -10.99 -22.61
CA TYR A 150 -8.07 -11.54 -21.52
C TYR A 150 -9.12 -12.53 -22.05
N GLU A 151 -9.24 -13.68 -21.39
CA GLU A 151 -10.24 -14.68 -21.73
C GLU A 151 -11.65 -14.14 -21.43
N GLY A 152 -12.56 -14.27 -22.39
CA GLY A 152 -13.95 -13.85 -22.27
C GLY A 152 -14.26 -12.56 -23.04
N SER A 153 -15.34 -11.89 -22.65
CA SER A 153 -15.75 -10.63 -23.28
C SER A 153 -15.01 -9.43 -22.69
N VAL A 154 -14.96 -8.32 -23.44
CA VAL A 154 -14.45 -7.03 -22.94
C VAL A 154 -15.25 -6.56 -21.72
N GLU A 155 -16.53 -6.93 -21.63
CA GLU A 155 -17.39 -6.67 -20.48
C GLU A 155 -16.91 -7.45 -19.25
N ARG A 156 -16.53 -8.73 -19.41
CA ARG A 156 -15.97 -9.52 -18.31
C ARG A 156 -14.67 -8.91 -17.78
N PHE A 157 -13.80 -8.46 -18.68
CA PHE A 157 -12.60 -7.70 -18.29
C PHE A 157 -12.98 -6.47 -17.47
N ALA A 158 -13.93 -5.66 -17.91
CA ALA A 158 -14.36 -4.47 -17.17
C ALA A 158 -14.91 -4.83 -15.77
N VAL A 159 -15.76 -5.85 -15.68
CA VAL A 159 -16.37 -6.32 -14.42
C VAL A 159 -15.30 -6.84 -13.46
N ASP A 160 -14.40 -7.72 -13.90
CA ASP A 160 -13.38 -8.32 -13.03
C ASP A 160 -12.40 -7.25 -12.52
N ASN A 161 -11.95 -6.32 -13.38
CA ASN A 161 -11.05 -5.25 -12.97
C ASN A 161 -11.73 -4.17 -12.10
N ALA A 162 -13.04 -3.97 -12.26
CA ALA A 162 -13.83 -3.08 -11.41
C ALA A 162 -14.03 -3.62 -9.98
N LYS A 163 -13.84 -4.91 -9.74
CA LYS A 163 -13.90 -5.53 -8.40
C LYS A 163 -12.63 -5.31 -7.58
N ILE A 164 -11.48 -5.31 -8.27
CA ILE A 164 -10.15 -5.29 -7.65
C ILE A 164 -9.85 -3.91 -7.06
N ARG A 165 -9.32 -3.93 -5.84
CA ARG A 165 -8.81 -2.76 -5.11
C ARG A 165 -7.40 -2.99 -4.60
N ARG A 166 -6.75 -1.88 -4.23
CA ARG A 166 -5.47 -1.90 -3.54
C ARG A 166 -5.61 -2.65 -2.21
N GLY A 167 -4.68 -3.56 -1.97
CA GLY A 167 -4.65 -4.43 -0.79
C GLY A 167 -5.32 -5.78 -0.99
N ASP A 168 -6.12 -5.99 -2.04
CA ASP A 168 -6.74 -7.28 -2.33
C ASP A 168 -5.67 -8.35 -2.60
N ILE A 169 -5.94 -9.61 -2.24
CA ILE A 169 -5.16 -10.76 -2.69
C ILE A 169 -5.72 -11.21 -4.03
N LEU A 170 -4.87 -11.20 -5.05
CA LEU A 170 -5.22 -11.53 -6.43
C LEU A 170 -4.51 -12.81 -6.85
N GLY A 171 -5.26 -13.73 -7.44
CA GLY A 171 -4.76 -14.86 -8.22
C GLY A 171 -4.83 -14.51 -9.70
N VAL A 172 -3.75 -14.79 -10.42
CA VAL A 172 -3.63 -14.50 -11.83
C VAL A 172 -3.19 -15.73 -12.58
N ARG A 173 -3.92 -16.06 -13.65
CA ARG A 173 -3.51 -17.07 -14.63
C ARG A 173 -3.14 -16.35 -15.92
N GLY A 174 -1.95 -16.61 -16.42
CA GLY A 174 -1.42 -15.89 -17.57
C GLY A 174 -0.06 -16.42 -17.99
N TYR A 175 0.59 -15.71 -18.88
CA TYR A 175 1.91 -16.09 -19.40
C TYR A 175 2.93 -14.98 -19.14
N PRO A 176 4.22 -15.33 -19.04
CA PRO A 176 5.29 -14.36 -18.80
C PRO A 176 5.53 -13.51 -20.06
N ALA A 177 5.77 -12.22 -19.83
CA ALA A 177 6.14 -11.27 -20.87
C ALA A 177 7.06 -10.18 -20.30
N ARG A 178 7.80 -9.50 -21.15
CA ARG A 178 8.53 -8.29 -20.76
C ARG A 178 8.01 -7.09 -21.56
N THR A 179 7.65 -6.02 -20.87
CA THR A 179 7.13 -4.81 -21.52
C THR A 179 8.21 -4.11 -22.35
N LYS A 180 7.81 -3.12 -23.15
CA LYS A 180 8.73 -2.24 -23.90
C LYS A 180 9.72 -1.52 -22.98
N THR A 181 9.29 -1.18 -21.78
CA THR A 181 10.12 -0.55 -20.73
C THR A 181 11.10 -1.53 -20.10
N GLY A 182 11.05 -2.82 -20.46
CA GLY A 182 11.91 -3.85 -19.92
C GLY A 182 11.43 -4.42 -18.59
N GLU A 183 10.21 -4.13 -18.14
CA GLU A 183 9.70 -4.65 -16.87
C GLU A 183 9.12 -6.06 -17.05
N LEU A 184 9.58 -7.00 -16.24
CA LEU A 184 9.03 -8.36 -16.21
C LEU A 184 7.59 -8.31 -15.73
N SER A 185 6.69 -8.86 -16.54
CA SER A 185 5.25 -8.80 -16.35
C SER A 185 4.58 -10.15 -16.61
N VAL A 186 3.39 -10.32 -16.05
CA VAL A 186 2.46 -11.39 -16.44
C VAL A 186 1.35 -10.77 -17.27
N ILE A 187 1.06 -11.34 -18.44
CA ILE A 187 -0.13 -11.00 -19.21
C ILE A 187 -1.24 -11.95 -18.76
N PRO A 188 -2.28 -11.47 -18.06
CA PRO A 188 -3.32 -12.30 -17.50
C PRO A 188 -4.31 -12.73 -18.58
N LEU A 189 -4.54 -14.03 -18.66
CA LEU A 189 -5.69 -14.61 -19.33
C LEU A 189 -6.93 -14.51 -18.44
N SER A 190 -6.76 -14.69 -17.13
CA SER A 190 -7.82 -14.46 -16.15
C SER A 190 -7.28 -13.93 -14.84
N VAL A 191 -8.09 -13.11 -14.16
CA VAL A 191 -7.81 -12.62 -12.80
C VAL A 191 -8.95 -13.01 -11.87
N GLN A 192 -8.59 -13.39 -10.64
CA GLN A 192 -9.54 -13.77 -9.61
C GLN A 192 -9.16 -13.14 -8.28
N VAL A 193 -10.09 -12.43 -7.64
CA VAL A 193 -9.93 -11.98 -6.26
C VAL A 193 -10.02 -13.20 -5.34
N LEU A 194 -8.97 -13.45 -4.56
CA LEU A 194 -8.92 -14.55 -3.61
C LEU A 194 -9.35 -14.12 -2.20
N THR A 195 -9.03 -12.87 -1.85
CA THR A 195 -9.42 -12.29 -0.57
C THR A 195 -9.46 -10.77 -0.73
N PRO A 196 -10.64 -10.13 -0.71
CA PRO A 196 -10.74 -8.67 -0.75
C PRO A 196 -10.23 -8.03 0.54
N SER A 197 -9.58 -6.87 0.42
CA SER A 197 -9.24 -5.98 1.52
C SER A 197 -10.43 -5.08 1.86
N LEU A 198 -10.82 -5.11 3.13
CA LEU A 198 -11.92 -4.29 3.66
C LEU A 198 -11.46 -2.92 4.15
N HIS A 199 -10.17 -2.77 4.47
CA HIS A 199 -9.60 -1.52 4.93
C HIS A 199 -8.67 -0.92 3.87
N PRO A 200 -8.60 0.42 3.78
CA PRO A 200 -7.66 1.07 2.89
C PRO A 200 -6.24 0.88 3.44
N LEU A 201 -5.26 0.66 2.56
CA LEU A 201 -3.86 0.63 2.96
C LEU A 201 -3.34 2.08 3.11
N PRO A 202 -2.52 2.38 4.14
CA PRO A 202 -1.90 3.70 4.30
C PRO A 202 -1.15 4.13 3.04
N GLN A 203 -1.08 5.44 2.78
CA GLN A 203 -0.40 5.95 1.59
C GLN A 203 1.06 5.50 1.48
N MET A 204 1.52 5.26 0.25
CA MET A 204 2.86 4.71 -0.02
C MET A 204 4.00 5.67 0.35
N HIS A 205 3.79 6.97 0.16
CA HIS A 205 4.87 7.97 0.20
C HIS A 205 5.57 8.08 1.55
N PHE A 206 4.83 7.87 2.65
CA PHE A 206 5.37 8.04 4.00
C PHE A 206 5.57 6.71 4.75
N GLY A 207 5.07 5.61 4.21
CA GLY A 207 5.00 4.33 4.90
C GLY A 207 4.20 4.39 6.21
N LEU A 208 4.20 3.30 6.98
CA LEU A 208 3.63 3.28 8.33
C LEU A 208 4.73 3.70 9.33
N ARG A 209 4.69 4.94 9.83
CA ARG A 209 5.71 5.51 10.73
C ARG A 209 5.37 5.36 12.21
N ASP A 210 4.11 5.49 12.57
CA ASP A 210 3.65 5.45 13.97
C ASP A 210 4.01 4.12 14.65
N GLN A 211 4.83 4.19 15.68
CA GLN A 211 5.40 3.02 16.35
C GLN A 211 4.32 2.19 17.04
N GLU A 212 3.33 2.83 17.67
CA GLU A 212 2.25 2.12 18.35
C GLU A 212 1.42 1.31 17.35
N THR A 213 1.00 1.93 16.26
CA THR A 213 0.26 1.24 15.19
C THR A 213 1.07 0.11 14.58
N ARG A 214 2.38 0.29 14.34
CA ARG A 214 3.25 -0.78 13.82
C ARG A 214 3.32 -1.99 14.74
N TYR A 215 3.35 -1.77 16.05
CA TYR A 215 3.46 -2.85 17.03
C TYR A 215 2.12 -3.55 17.26
N ARG A 216 1.02 -2.80 17.32
CA ARG A 216 -0.33 -3.37 17.47
C ARG A 216 -0.84 -4.05 16.20
N ARG A 217 -0.51 -3.50 15.02
CA ARG A 217 -0.91 -4.00 13.70
C ARG A 217 0.31 -4.46 12.91
N ARG A 218 1.05 -5.44 13.45
CA ARG A 218 2.28 -5.96 12.83
C ARG A 218 2.08 -6.45 11.40
N TYR A 219 0.92 -7.03 11.07
CA TYR A 219 0.59 -7.44 9.71
C TYR A 219 0.64 -6.28 8.71
N LEU A 220 0.21 -5.08 9.13
CA LEU A 220 0.23 -3.88 8.30
C LEU A 220 1.66 -3.35 8.14
N ASP A 221 2.44 -3.39 9.22
CA ASP A 221 3.87 -3.05 9.20
C ASP A 221 4.65 -3.96 8.22
N LEU A 222 4.37 -5.26 8.22
CA LEU A 222 5.00 -6.22 7.29
C LEU A 222 4.57 -6.03 5.83
N ILE A 223 3.38 -5.50 5.57
CA ILE A 223 2.91 -5.19 4.20
C ILE A 223 3.55 -3.91 3.68
N MET A 224 3.69 -2.89 4.53
CA MET A 224 4.17 -1.55 4.13
C MET A 224 5.69 -1.42 4.17
N ASN A 225 6.36 -2.05 5.13
CA ASN A 225 7.79 -1.87 5.41
C ASN A 225 8.59 -3.15 5.14
N GLU A 226 9.21 -3.23 3.95
CA GLU A 226 10.02 -4.39 3.55
C GLU A 226 11.26 -4.58 4.45
N SER A 227 11.82 -3.50 5.00
CA SER A 227 12.95 -3.55 5.93
C SER A 227 12.63 -4.39 7.18
N VAL A 228 11.41 -4.23 7.72
CA VAL A 228 10.95 -4.98 8.89
C VAL A 228 10.86 -6.47 8.57
N LYS A 229 10.31 -6.81 7.41
CA LYS A 229 10.25 -8.20 6.96
C LYS A 229 11.65 -8.83 6.86
N ARG A 230 12.62 -8.11 6.29
CA ARG A 230 14.03 -8.55 6.23
C ARG A 230 14.62 -8.78 7.63
N THR A 231 14.34 -7.92 8.60
CA THR A 231 14.78 -8.10 9.99
C THR A 231 14.23 -9.39 10.60
N PHE A 232 12.94 -9.70 10.41
CA PHE A 232 12.35 -10.96 10.89
C PHE A 232 12.97 -12.19 10.22
N VAL A 233 13.21 -12.13 8.91
CA VAL A 233 13.90 -13.20 8.17
C VAL A 233 15.33 -13.40 8.71
N GLN A 234 16.07 -12.32 8.96
CA GLN A 234 17.41 -12.39 9.54
C GLN A 234 17.40 -12.98 10.95
N ARG A 235 16.46 -12.56 11.80
CA ARG A 235 16.28 -13.13 13.15
C ARG A 235 16.02 -14.64 13.09
N ALA A 236 15.13 -15.08 12.20
CA ALA A 236 14.85 -16.50 12.01
C ALA A 236 16.10 -17.26 11.56
N ARG A 237 16.84 -16.73 10.57
CA ARG A 237 18.10 -17.32 10.08
C ARG A 237 19.16 -17.43 11.19
N LEU A 238 19.30 -16.38 12.01
CA LEU A 238 20.24 -16.38 13.14
C LEU A 238 19.91 -17.50 14.14
N ILE A 239 18.64 -17.61 14.56
CA ILE A 239 18.20 -18.65 15.49
C ILE A 239 18.43 -20.05 14.89
N SER A 240 18.07 -20.24 13.62
CA SER A 240 18.30 -21.50 12.92
C SER A 240 19.79 -21.85 12.81
N TYR A 241 20.65 -20.85 12.58
CA TYR A 241 22.09 -21.05 12.52
C TYR A 241 22.66 -21.44 13.89
N MET A 242 22.26 -20.74 14.95
CA MET A 242 22.70 -21.06 16.32
C MET A 242 22.32 -22.48 16.73
N ARG A 243 21.09 -22.92 16.43
CA ARG A 243 20.66 -24.31 16.66
C ARG A 243 21.57 -25.31 15.96
N LYS A 244 21.71 -25.18 14.63
CA LYS A 244 22.57 -26.05 13.83
C LYS A 244 24.02 -26.07 14.31
N PHE A 245 24.53 -24.93 14.77
CA PHE A 245 25.88 -24.81 15.30
C PHE A 245 26.05 -25.65 16.57
N PHE A 246 25.16 -25.49 17.55
CA PHE A 246 25.23 -26.27 18.79
C PHE A 246 24.91 -27.76 18.59
N ASP A 247 23.97 -28.08 17.69
CA ASP A 247 23.67 -29.47 17.30
C ASP A 247 24.91 -30.14 16.71
N SER A 248 25.68 -29.43 15.89
CA SER A 248 26.92 -29.95 15.29
C SER A 248 28.03 -30.23 16.30
N LEU A 249 27.95 -29.60 17.47
CA LEU A 249 28.86 -29.81 18.61
C LEU A 249 28.35 -30.88 19.59
N GLY A 250 27.20 -31.51 19.34
CA GLY A 250 26.64 -32.56 20.20
C GLY A 250 25.82 -32.05 21.39
N PHE A 251 25.43 -30.77 21.40
CA PHE A 251 24.52 -30.24 22.43
C PHE A 251 23.10 -30.77 22.21
N LEU A 252 22.34 -30.92 23.30
CA LEU A 252 20.94 -31.34 23.28
C LEU A 252 20.04 -30.12 23.56
N GLU A 253 19.12 -29.79 22.65
CA GLU A 253 18.10 -28.73 22.87
C GLU A 253 17.07 -29.21 23.90
N VAL A 254 16.86 -28.44 24.98
CA VAL A 254 15.92 -28.77 26.07
C VAL A 254 14.92 -27.63 26.25
N GLY A 255 13.62 -27.96 26.29
CA GLY A 255 12.56 -27.03 26.64
C GLY A 255 12.32 -26.99 28.15
N LEU A 256 12.67 -25.89 28.80
CA LEU A 256 12.37 -25.69 30.22
C LEU A 256 10.97 -25.09 30.40
N HIS A 257 10.32 -25.47 31.50
CA HIS A 257 9.04 -24.89 31.88
C HIS A 257 9.20 -23.40 32.20
N ILE A 258 8.40 -22.56 31.55
CA ILE A 258 8.35 -21.12 31.82
C ILE A 258 7.17 -20.87 32.76
N ARG A 259 7.43 -20.48 34.01
CA ARG A 259 6.37 -19.92 34.88
C ARG A 259 6.06 -18.51 34.39
N MET A 260 4.84 -18.31 33.92
CA MET A 260 4.29 -16.99 33.58
C MET A 260 3.64 -16.35 34.80
#